data_AF-A0A916MEQ3-F1
#
_entry.id   AF-A0A916MEQ3-F1
#
_cell.length_a   1.000
_cell.length_b   1.000
_cell.length_c   1.000
_cell.angle_alpha   90.00
_cell.angle_beta   90.00
_cell.angle_gamma   90.00
#
_symmetry.space_group_name_H-M   'P 1'
#
loop_
_entity.id
_entity.type
_entity.pdbx_description
1 polymer ?
#
loop_
_entity_poly.entity_id
_entity_poly.type
_entity_poly.pdbx_seq_one_letter_code
_entity_poly.pdbx_strand_id
1 'polypeptide(L)'
;MSLPGIYRTEIQRRSEHAPILTNLKDCLALFPYEDWLEIEQRLCTASPLQLDVQSMQRFIVSGATDCPIDGQGRILVPQHLREHARLERDVVIAGVGPRIELWDKPRFDQELASTQAQFEKIANAAVERGV
;
A
#
# COMPACT_ATOMS: atom_id res chain seq x y z
N MET A 1 -10.69 -2.91 11.26
CA MET A 1 -9.36 -3.43 11.69
C MET A 1 -8.65 -2.36 12.49
N SER A 2 -7.98 -2.69 13.59
CA SER A 2 -7.25 -1.71 14.43
C SER A 2 -5.83 -1.51 13.95
N LEU A 3 -5.42 -0.26 13.71
CA LEU A 3 -4.04 0.10 13.37
C LEU A 3 -3.19 0.21 14.65
N PRO A 4 -1.94 -0.29 14.67
CA PRO A 4 -0.99 -0.03 15.75
C PRO A 4 -0.80 1.47 16.05
N GLY A 5 -0.60 1.82 17.32
CA GLY A 5 -0.58 3.22 17.79
C GLY A 5 0.42 4.11 17.04
N ILE A 6 1.63 3.61 16.83
CA ILE A 6 2.70 4.35 16.15
C ILE A 6 2.31 4.77 14.73
N TYR A 7 1.62 3.90 14.00
CA TYR A 7 1.18 4.16 12.63
C TYR A 7 0.10 5.23 12.57
N ARG A 8 -0.84 5.21 13.54
CA ARG A 8 -1.88 6.24 13.63
C ARG A 8 -1.27 7.61 13.87
N THR A 9 -0.35 7.69 14.83
CA THR A 9 0.36 8.93 15.14
C THR A 9 1.11 9.46 13.93
N GLU A 10 1.80 8.61 13.18
CA GLU A 10 2.56 9.07 12.01
C GLU A 10 1.67 9.53 10.85
N ILE A 11 0.54 8.84 10.58
CA ILE A 11 -0.44 9.30 9.59
C ILE A 11 -0.98 10.68 9.97
N GLN A 12 -1.44 10.83 11.22
CA GLN A 12 -2.03 12.07 11.73
C GLN A 12 -1.00 13.22 11.80
N ARG A 13 0.28 12.91 11.99
CA ARG A 13 1.36 13.91 11.97
C ARG A 13 1.62 14.46 10.57
N ARG A 14 1.36 13.65 9.54
CA ARG A 14 1.67 13.97 8.13
C ARG A 14 0.54 14.68 7.40
N SER A 15 -0.72 14.43 7.76
CA SER A 15 -1.86 15.09 7.15
C SER A 15 -3.05 15.18 8.11
N GLU A 16 -3.86 16.22 7.92
CA GLU A 16 -5.16 16.38 8.59
C GLU A 16 -6.30 15.67 7.83
N HIS A 17 -6.06 15.27 6.57
CA HIS A 17 -7.02 14.56 5.74
C HIS A 17 -7.07 13.07 6.07
N ALA A 18 -8.16 12.40 5.66
CA ALA A 18 -8.26 10.96 5.77
C ALA A 18 -7.14 10.29 4.96
N PRO A 19 -6.48 9.24 5.49
CA PRO A 19 -5.49 8.50 4.72
C PRO A 19 -6.17 7.77 3.56
N ILE A 20 -5.40 7.48 2.51
CA ILE A 20 -5.89 6.81 1.30
C ILE A 20 -5.52 5.34 1.37
N LEU A 21 -6.53 4.47 1.23
CA LEU A 21 -6.35 3.03 1.11
C LEU A 21 -6.51 2.61 -0.35
N THR A 22 -5.61 1.76 -0.85
CA THR A 22 -5.68 1.26 -2.24
C THR A 22 -5.04 -0.13 -2.40
N ASN A 23 -5.16 -0.73 -3.59
CA ASN A 23 -4.49 -1.97 -3.99
C ASN A 23 -2.98 -1.76 -4.22
N LEU A 24 -2.18 -2.74 -3.82
CA LEU A 24 -0.77 -2.84 -4.17
C LEU A 24 -0.33 -4.30 -4.23
N LYS A 25 0.13 -4.78 -5.40
CA LYS A 25 0.47 -6.20 -5.61
C LYS A 25 -0.65 -7.15 -5.14
N ASP A 26 -0.41 -7.96 -4.11
CA ASP A 26 -1.34 -8.91 -3.49
C ASP A 26 -1.84 -8.44 -2.10
N CYS A 27 -1.65 -7.16 -1.80
CA CYS A 27 -1.95 -6.52 -0.52
C CYS A 27 -2.67 -5.18 -0.71
N LEU A 28 -2.96 -4.50 0.40
CA LEU A 28 -3.41 -3.12 0.39
C LEU A 28 -2.32 -2.19 0.89
N ALA A 29 -2.32 -0.95 0.42
CA ALA A 29 -1.47 0.10 0.92
C ALA A 29 -2.30 1.25 1.46
N LEU A 30 -1.97 1.70 2.68
CA LEU A 30 -2.53 2.87 3.33
C LEU A 30 -1.46 3.97 3.34
N PHE A 31 -1.78 5.11 2.75
CA PHE A 31 -0.91 6.26 2.64
C PHE A 31 -1.48 7.43 3.44
N PRO A 32 -0.64 8.24 4.11
CA PRO A 32 -0.99 9.62 4.43
C PRO A 32 -1.42 10.34 3.15
N TYR A 33 -2.40 11.24 3.26
CA TYR A 33 -2.98 11.91 2.10
C TYR A 33 -1.94 12.68 1.26
N GLU A 34 -1.05 13.44 1.90
CA GLU A 34 -0.01 14.19 1.18
C GLU A 34 0.93 13.27 0.39
N ASP A 35 1.30 12.13 0.96
CA ASP A 35 2.15 11.12 0.30
C ASP A 35 1.41 10.48 -0.90
N TRP A 36 0.08 10.32 -0.80
CA TRP A 36 -0.75 9.82 -1.91
C TRP A 36 -0.79 10.79 -3.09
N LEU A 37 -0.94 12.10 -2.84
CA LEU A 37 -1.02 13.10 -3.92
C LEU A 37 0.21 13.04 -4.83
N GLU A 38 1.41 12.85 -4.27
CA GLU A 38 2.62 12.70 -5.08
C GLU A 38 2.59 11.45 -5.96
N ILE A 39 2.09 10.33 -5.43
CA ILE A 39 1.99 9.06 -6.16
C ILE A 39 0.97 9.18 -7.29
N GLU A 40 -0.20 9.71 -6.98
CA GLU A 40 -1.28 9.93 -7.94
C GLU A 40 -0.81 10.87 -9.05
N GLN A 41 -0.17 11.99 -8.72
CA GLN A 41 0.36 12.92 -9.71
C GLN A 41 1.37 12.25 -10.64
N ARG A 42 2.30 11.44 -10.11
CA ARG A 42 3.29 10.72 -10.92
C ARG A 42 2.64 9.71 -11.86
N LEU A 43 1.62 8.99 -11.38
CA LEU A 43 0.88 8.03 -12.21
C LEU A 43 0.05 8.74 -13.28
N CYS A 44 -0.62 9.84 -12.95
CA CYS A 44 -1.48 10.59 -13.87
C CYS A 44 -0.71 11.42 -14.91
N THR A 45 0.55 11.78 -14.64
CA THR A 45 1.41 12.51 -15.59
C THR A 45 2.22 11.59 -16.51
N ALA A 46 2.25 10.29 -16.23
CA ALA A 46 2.88 9.30 -17.10
C ALA A 46 2.13 9.14 -18.43
N SER A 47 2.82 8.65 -19.46
CA SER A 47 2.27 8.55 -20.82
C SER A 47 1.03 7.66 -20.85
N PRO A 48 -0.15 8.18 -21.26
CA PRO A 48 -1.37 7.38 -21.33
C PRO A 48 -1.32 6.34 -22.46
N LEU A 49 -0.36 6.43 -23.38
CA LEU A 49 -0.20 5.47 -24.47
C LEU A 49 0.51 4.18 -24.05
N GLN A 50 1.14 4.17 -22.86
CA GLN A 50 1.79 2.98 -22.33
C GLN A 50 0.76 2.07 -21.63
N LEU A 51 0.59 0.86 -22.14
CA LEU A 51 -0.39 -0.11 -21.60
C LEU A 51 -0.13 -0.46 -20.13
N ASP A 52 1.14 -0.52 -19.73
CA ASP A 52 1.53 -0.81 -18.35
C ASP A 52 1.12 0.33 -17.40
N VAL A 53 1.31 1.59 -17.82
CA VAL A 53 0.88 2.78 -17.06
C VAL A 53 -0.64 2.77 -16.88
N GLN A 54 -1.39 2.54 -17.96
CA GLN A 54 -2.85 2.46 -17.86
C GLN A 54 -3.31 1.33 -16.93
N SER A 55 -2.63 0.18 -16.97
CA SER A 55 -2.93 -0.95 -16.09
C SER A 55 -2.67 -0.61 -14.63
N MET A 56 -1.55 0.07 -14.33
CA MET A 56 -1.23 0.56 -12.98
C MET A 56 -2.22 1.61 -12.50
N GLN A 57 -2.60 2.59 -13.34
CA GLN A 57 -3.60 3.59 -13.00
C GLN A 57 -4.95 2.93 -12.68
N ARG A 58 -5.42 2.00 -13.51
CA ARG A 58 -6.66 1.25 -13.24
C ARG A 58 -6.55 0.44 -11.96
N PHE A 59 -5.42 -0.20 -11.69
CA PHE A 59 -5.30 -1.06 -10.52
C PHE A 59 -5.17 -0.27 -9.20
N ILE A 60 -4.32 0.77 -9.18
CA ILE A 60 -3.96 1.53 -7.98
C ILE A 60 -4.85 2.76 -7.82
N VAL A 61 -4.98 3.61 -8.84
CA VAL A 61 -5.74 4.86 -8.70
C VAL A 61 -7.25 4.58 -8.62
N SER A 62 -7.79 3.68 -9.46
CA SER A 62 -9.24 3.40 -9.40
C SER A 62 -9.68 2.65 -8.13
N GLY A 63 -8.74 1.98 -7.45
CA GLY A 63 -8.99 1.32 -6.16
C GLY A 63 -8.79 2.23 -4.94
N ALA A 64 -8.36 3.48 -5.14
CA ALA A 64 -8.07 4.39 -4.06
C ALA A 64 -9.34 4.95 -3.41
N THR A 65 -9.35 4.99 -2.08
CA THR A 65 -10.50 5.47 -1.31
C THR A 65 -10.06 6.08 0.01
N ASP A 66 -10.77 7.13 0.43
CA ASP A 66 -10.62 7.72 1.75
C ASP A 66 -10.90 6.68 2.84
N CYS A 67 -10.00 6.54 3.79
CA CYS A 67 -10.05 5.53 4.83
C CYS A 67 -9.92 6.15 6.22
N PRO A 68 -10.94 6.88 6.70
CA PRO A 68 -10.87 7.58 7.98
C PRO A 68 -10.59 6.60 9.13
N ILE A 69 -9.75 7.05 10.07
CA ILE A 69 -9.41 6.32 11.29
C ILE A 69 -10.38 6.75 12.38
N ASP A 70 -11.13 5.81 12.96
CA ASP A 70 -12.06 6.11 14.05
C ASP A 70 -11.33 6.40 15.38
N GLY A 71 -12.08 6.85 16.40
CA GLY A 71 -11.52 7.19 17.71
C GLY A 71 -10.86 6.03 18.47
N GLN A 72 -11.08 4.78 18.05
CA GLN A 72 -10.41 3.59 18.60
C GLN A 72 -9.19 3.18 17.76
N GLY A 73 -8.86 3.96 16.73
CA GLY A 73 -7.76 3.68 15.84
C GLY A 73 -8.07 2.62 14.78
N ARG A 74 -9.35 2.41 14.46
CA ARG A 74 -9.79 1.40 13.50
C ARG A 74 -10.08 2.02 12.14
N ILE A 75 -9.80 1.25 11.10
CA ILE A 75 -10.20 1.55 9.72
C ILE A 75 -11.24 0.54 9.22
N LEU A 76 -12.09 1.01 8.31
CA LEU A 76 -13.00 0.17 7.54
C LEU A 76 -12.37 -0.13 6.18
N VAL A 77 -12.11 -1.41 5.92
CA VAL A 77 -11.62 -1.86 4.61
C VAL A 77 -12.82 -2.21 3.73
N PRO A 78 -13.05 -1.52 2.60
CA PRO A 78 -14.09 -1.85 1.64
C PRO A 78 -14.00 -3.29 1.14
N GLN A 79 -15.16 -3.87 0.79
CA GLN A 79 -15.25 -5.28 0.43
C GLN A 79 -14.35 -5.65 -0.76
N HIS A 80 -14.35 -4.85 -1.82
CA HIS A 80 -13.54 -5.13 -3.02
C HIS A 80 -12.03 -5.16 -2.72
N LEU A 81 -11.53 -4.25 -1.86
CA LEU A 81 -10.14 -4.25 -1.40
C LEU A 81 -9.84 -5.46 -0.52
N ARG A 82 -10.79 -5.83 0.36
CA ARG A 82 -10.66 -7.02 1.22
C ARG A 82 -10.55 -8.29 0.39
N GLU A 83 -11.38 -8.42 -0.65
CA GLU A 83 -11.39 -9.56 -1.58
C GLU A 83 -10.09 -9.63 -2.38
N HIS A 84 -9.62 -8.50 -2.91
CA HIS A 84 -8.36 -8.42 -3.65
C HIS A 84 -7.16 -8.91 -2.80
N ALA A 85 -7.01 -8.36 -1.59
CA ALA A 85 -5.90 -8.69 -0.69
C ALA A 85 -6.11 -9.99 0.11
N ARG A 86 -7.27 -10.65 -0.03
CA ARG A 86 -7.67 -11.86 0.72
C ARG A 86 -7.57 -11.71 2.24
N LEU A 87 -7.95 -10.55 2.76
CA LEU A 87 -7.90 -10.30 4.21
C LEU A 87 -9.05 -11.04 4.91
N GLU A 88 -8.81 -12.30 5.30
CA GLU A 88 -9.81 -13.18 5.92
C GLU A 88 -9.75 -13.19 7.45
N ARG A 89 -8.60 -13.55 8.02
CA ARG A 89 -8.43 -13.73 9.48
C ARG A 89 -7.24 -12.94 10.02
N ASP A 90 -6.05 -13.45 9.75
CA ASP A 90 -4.81 -12.91 10.30
C ASP A 90 -4.22 -11.90 9.33
N VAL A 91 -4.17 -10.64 9.77
CA VAL A 91 -3.64 -9.55 8.96
C VAL A 91 -2.32 -9.05 9.52
N VAL A 92 -1.31 -9.02 8.66
CA VAL A 92 -0.02 -8.37 8.93
C VAL A 92 -0.12 -6.90 8.56
N ILE A 93 0.35 -6.04 9.45
CA ILE A 93 0.46 -4.60 9.22
C ILE A 93 1.95 -4.24 9.19
N ALA A 94 2.47 -3.97 7.99
CA ALA A 94 3.89 -3.72 7.76
C ALA A 94 4.12 -2.26 7.34
N GLY A 95 4.95 -1.53 8.07
CA GLY A 95 5.40 -0.20 7.65
C GLY A 95 6.50 -0.31 6.60
N VAL A 96 6.31 0.34 5.44
CA VAL A 96 7.26 0.32 4.32
C VAL A 96 7.47 1.74 3.79
N GLY A 97 8.45 2.46 4.35
CA GLY A 97 8.70 3.85 4.00
C GLY A 97 7.50 4.75 4.36
N PRO A 98 6.89 5.48 3.40
CA PRO A 98 5.77 6.38 3.67
C PRO A 98 4.41 5.68 3.80
N ARG A 99 4.34 4.37 3.56
CA ARG A 99 3.07 3.63 3.53
C ARG A 99 3.02 2.52 4.55
N ILE A 100 1.80 2.08 4.83
CA ILE A 100 1.54 0.88 5.61
C ILE A 100 0.89 -0.13 4.67
N GLU A 101 1.43 -1.33 4.63
CA GLU A 101 0.86 -2.42 3.88
C GLU A 101 0.02 -3.32 4.78
N LEU A 102 -1.14 -3.74 4.28
CA LEU A 102 -2.03 -4.69 4.94
C LEU A 102 -2.10 -5.97 4.13
N TRP A 103 -1.62 -7.04 4.74
CA TRP A 103 -1.46 -8.33 4.09
C TRP A 103 -2.24 -9.42 4.79
N ASP A 104 -2.77 -10.36 4.01
CA ASP A 104 -3.09 -11.69 4.52
C ASP A 104 -1.79 -12.38 4.98
N LYS A 105 -1.79 -12.97 6.18
CA LYS A 105 -0.57 -13.51 6.82
C LYS A 105 0.14 -14.58 5.95
N PRO A 106 -0.54 -15.62 5.43
CA PRO A 106 0.07 -16.56 4.50
C PRO A 106 0.73 -15.91 3.28
N ARG A 107 0.07 -14.92 2.67
CA ARG A 107 0.61 -14.21 1.50
C ARG A 107 1.85 -13.38 1.85
N PHE A 108 1.84 -12.71 3.00
CA PHE A 108 3.01 -11.98 3.47
C PHE A 108 4.22 -12.90 3.68
N ASP A 109 4.01 -14.05 4.33
CA ASP A 109 5.08 -15.00 4.59
C ASP A 109 5.67 -15.58 3.30
N GLN A 110 4.80 -15.84 2.31
CA GLN A 110 5.23 -16.29 0.98
C GLN A 110 6.04 -15.22 0.25
N GLU A 111 5.57 -13.96 0.23
CA GLU A 111 6.28 -12.84 -0.42
C GLU A 111 7.64 -12.60 0.25
N LEU A 112 7.70 -12.65 1.58
CA LEU A 112 8.94 -12.46 2.34
C LEU A 112 9.94 -13.59 2.08
N ALA A 113 9.49 -14.85 2.09
CA ALA A 113 10.34 -16.00 1.78
C ALA A 113 10.86 -15.95 0.33
N SER A 114 10.01 -15.60 -0.62
CA SER A 114 10.39 -15.41 -2.04
C SER A 114 11.44 -14.30 -2.19
N THR A 115 11.20 -13.15 -1.55
CA THR A 115 12.12 -12.01 -1.54
C THR A 115 13.46 -12.38 -0.92
N GLN A 116 13.46 -13.09 0.21
CA GLN A 116 14.67 -13.53 0.89
C GLN A 116 15.49 -14.50 0.03
N ALA A 117 14.84 -15.45 -0.66
CA ALA A 117 15.51 -16.39 -1.55
C ALA A 117 16.17 -15.70 -2.76
N GLN A 118 15.66 -14.54 -3.17
CA GLN A 118 16.15 -13.77 -4.32
C GLN A 118 16.94 -12.52 -3.92
N PHE A 119 17.22 -12.35 -2.63
CA PHE A 119 17.68 -11.07 -2.08
C PHE A 119 18.93 -10.53 -2.79
N GLU A 120 19.95 -11.36 -3.01
CA GLU A 120 21.19 -10.94 -3.68
C GLU A 120 20.93 -10.43 -5.11
N LYS A 121 20.07 -11.12 -5.86
CA LYS A 121 19.70 -10.72 -7.21
C LYS A 121 18.93 -9.39 -7.21
N ILE A 122 18.00 -9.24 -6.27
CA ILE A 122 17.20 -8.01 -6.12
C ILE A 122 18.09 -6.85 -5.72
N ALA A 123 18.98 -7.04 -4.75
CA ALA A 123 19.90 -6.02 -4.26
C ALA A 123 20.83 -5.51 -5.37
N ASN A 124 21.43 -6.41 -6.15
CA ASN A 124 22.27 -6.01 -7.28
C ASN A 124 21.49 -5.19 -8.31
N ALA A 125 20.27 -5.63 -8.64
CA ALA A 125 19.42 -4.94 -9.61
C ALA A 125 18.87 -3.60 -9.09
N ALA A 126 18.84 -3.37 -7.77
CA ALA A 126 18.49 -2.08 -7.17
C ALA A 126 19.66 -1.10 -7.31
N VAL A 127 20.88 -1.54 -6.99
CA VAL A 127 22.11 -0.77 -7.17
C VAL A 127 22.29 -0.31 -8.61
N GLU A 128 22.06 -1.18 -9.59
CA GLU A 128 22.13 -0.84 -11.02
C GLU A 128 21.12 0.22 -11.47
N ARG A 129 19.98 0.31 -10.78
CA ARG A 129 18.91 1.30 -11.06
C ARG A 129 19.06 2.59 -10.25
N GLY A 130 20.08 2.68 -9.39
CA GLY A 130 20.32 3.84 -8.54
C GLY A 130 19.26 4.03 -7.44
N VAL A 131 18.67 2.93 -6.95
CA VAL A 131 17.71 2.91 -5.83
C VAL A 131 18.40 2.39 -4.58
#